data_AF-A0A843W312-F1
#
_entry.id   AF-A0A843W312-F1
#
_cell.length_a   1.000
_cell.length_b   1.000
_cell.length_c   1.000
_cell.angle_alpha   90.00
_cell.angle_beta   90.00
_cell.angle_gamma   90.00
#
_symmetry.space_group_name_H-M   'P 1'
#
loop_
_entity.id
_entity.type
_entity.pdbx_description
1 polymer ?
#
loop_
_entity_poly.entity_id
_entity_poly.type
_entity_poly.pdbx_seq_one_letter_code
_entity_poly.pdbx_strand_id
1 'polypeptide(L)'
;MEAAQGGSEREKGSSASPIAVVCSFWRDFDLEKERSGLDEQGLKIAENQENSQKNRRKLAESTRDFKKASSDEKLNLFNSLLKAYQEEVDNLTKRAKFGENAFLNIYQKLYEAPDPYPALASIAEQDLKMSELESENRKMKLELEEFRTEATHLKNQQATIRRLEERNRQLEQQMEEKVREIVEIKQRSLAEENQKTLEVLKERELLLQDQLRHAKESVINMQKLHEFAQSQLFELRAQSEEETAAKQSEVNLLMDEVERAQTRLLTLEREKGLLWSQLQSATEENGNAKSDNLDSSQILESSLNAKEKIISELNMELHEMESTLSNEREKHINEMKKLNSLLNEKDTAVEDLRKELQERPTTKLAVGYNSIEAEDWELATSGEEMSKLESLLLDKNRKMEHELTQLKVKLSEKASLLATAEAKVEELNIKVNEQQKLITKLEDDILKGYSSTDHKSAILPDWDLQDVSTSEASEVLSSLSFTILFDFVKNNLLQTRVIITSMDWF
;
A
#
# COMPACT_ATOMS: atom_id res chain seq x y z
N MET A 1 28.97 15.13 35.49
CA MET A 1 29.99 16.07 35.00
C MET A 1 29.65 17.42 35.61
N GLU A 2 30.36 17.74 36.68
CA GLU A 2 30.26 18.99 37.43
C GLU A 2 30.89 20.16 36.68
N ALA A 3 30.36 21.35 36.98
CA ALA A 3 31.03 22.65 37.08
C ALA A 3 31.88 23.17 35.90
N ALA A 4 31.37 24.24 35.28
CA ALA A 4 32.20 25.30 34.73
C ALA A 4 31.61 26.66 35.14
N GLN A 5 31.86 27.01 36.41
CA GLN A 5 31.85 28.39 36.88
C GLN A 5 33.20 29.01 36.52
N GLY A 6 33.18 29.98 35.61
CA GLY A 6 34.27 30.93 35.36
C GLY A 6 33.61 32.20 34.85
N GLY A 7 33.51 33.28 35.62
CA GLY A 7 34.63 33.91 36.31
C GLY A 7 35.25 34.93 35.35
N SER A 8 34.50 35.99 35.04
CA SER A 8 35.03 37.19 34.36
C SER A 8 34.46 38.43 35.03
N GLU A 9 34.69 38.55 36.35
CA GLU A 9 34.79 39.85 36.99
C GLU A 9 36.10 40.49 36.50
N ARG A 10 35.99 41.33 35.47
CA ARG A 10 37.04 42.29 35.12
C ARG A 10 36.58 43.65 35.58
N GLU A 11 37.23 44.11 36.65
CA GLU A 11 37.27 45.47 37.14
C GLU A 11 37.21 46.49 35.99
N LYS A 12 36.15 47.30 35.99
CA LYS A 12 36.19 48.67 35.48
C LYS A 12 35.96 49.58 36.68
N GLY A 13 36.88 50.52 36.83
CA GLY A 13 37.15 51.27 38.05
C GLY A 13 35.93 51.87 38.74
N SER A 14 36.07 51.95 40.07
CA SER A 14 35.18 52.60 41.02
C SER A 14 35.06 54.12 40.75
N SER A 15 34.41 54.50 39.65
CA SER A 15 33.57 55.68 39.65
C SER A 15 32.24 55.23 40.24
N ALA A 16 31.90 55.70 41.45
CA ALA A 16 30.59 55.45 42.02
C ALA A 16 29.52 55.70 40.94
N SER A 17 28.61 54.73 40.75
CA SER A 17 27.53 54.85 39.75
C SER A 17 26.87 56.22 39.91
N PRO A 18 26.54 56.95 38.83
CA PRO A 18 25.86 58.25 38.92
C PRO A 18 24.65 58.22 39.86
N ILE A 19 23.93 57.07 39.89
CA ILE A 19 22.84 56.80 40.82
C ILE A 19 23.32 56.77 42.27
N ALA A 20 24.41 56.06 42.58
CA ALA A 20 24.97 55.97 43.92
C ALA A 20 25.43 57.34 44.43
N VAL A 21 26.06 58.16 43.57
CA VAL A 21 26.49 59.52 43.91
C VAL A 21 25.29 60.40 44.24
N VAL A 22 24.29 60.46 43.36
CA VAL A 22 23.05 61.24 43.56
C VAL A 22 22.31 60.77 44.82
N CYS A 23 22.12 59.45 45.00
CA CYS A 23 21.46 58.91 46.18
C CYS A 23 22.21 59.24 47.48
N SER A 24 23.54 59.17 47.47
CA SER A 24 24.34 59.51 48.66
C SER A 24 24.20 60.98 49.01
N PHE A 25 24.32 61.89 48.04
CA PHE A 25 24.17 63.33 48.26
C PHE A 25 22.79 63.67 48.79
N TRP A 26 21.71 63.22 48.16
CA TRP A 26 20.34 63.60 48.56
C TRP A 26 19.93 63.01 49.91
N ARG A 27 20.49 61.87 50.28
CA ARG A 27 20.35 61.31 51.63
C ARG A 27 21.06 62.18 52.66
N ASP A 28 22.29 62.58 52.38
CA ASP A 28 23.13 63.33 53.33
C ASP A 28 22.73 64.81 53.40
N PHE A 29 22.21 65.38 52.30
CA PHE A 29 21.63 66.72 52.22
C PHE A 29 20.37 66.85 53.07
N ASP A 30 19.62 65.75 53.25
CA ASP A 30 18.41 65.69 54.08
C ASP A 30 17.48 66.88 53.83
N LEU A 31 16.84 66.86 52.66
CA LEU A 31 15.98 67.95 52.18
C LEU A 31 14.91 68.35 53.21
N GLU A 32 14.41 67.40 54.00
CA GLU A 32 13.38 67.68 54.99
C GLU A 32 13.92 68.53 56.15
N LYS A 33 15.13 68.21 56.63
CA LYS A 33 15.81 69.02 57.65
C LYS A 33 16.15 70.42 57.14
N GLU A 34 16.65 70.54 55.91
CA GLU A 34 16.97 71.85 55.31
C GLU A 34 15.72 72.70 55.08
N ARG A 35 14.58 72.10 54.70
CA ARG A 35 13.29 72.80 54.61
C ARG A 35 12.87 73.42 55.94
N SER A 36 12.96 72.67 57.03
CA SER A 36 12.65 73.20 58.36
C SER A 36 13.56 74.37 58.76
N GLY A 37 14.85 74.31 58.42
CA GLY A 37 15.79 75.42 58.65
C GLY A 37 15.50 76.66 57.81
N LEU A 38 15.08 76.48 56.55
CA LEU A 38 14.66 77.57 55.66
C LEU A 38 13.36 78.24 56.15
N ASP A 39 12.42 77.47 56.67
CA ASP A 39 11.18 78.01 57.25
C ASP A 39 11.49 78.92 58.45
N GLU A 40 12.38 78.49 59.35
CA GLU A 40 12.80 79.32 60.50
C GLU A 40 13.50 80.62 60.05
N GLN A 41 14.36 80.53 59.02
CA GLN A 41 15.01 81.71 58.44
C GLN A 41 13.99 82.65 57.79
N GLY A 42 13.01 82.11 57.06
CA GLY A 42 11.92 82.86 56.45
C GLY A 42 11.10 83.65 57.47
N LEU A 43 10.76 83.01 58.60
CA LEU A 43 10.07 83.66 59.72
C LEU A 43 10.90 84.82 60.30
N LYS A 44 12.20 84.60 60.53
CA LYS A 44 13.11 85.66 61.03
C LYS A 44 13.28 86.81 60.05
N ILE A 45 13.27 86.56 58.74
CA ILE A 45 13.30 87.62 57.71
C ILE A 45 12.03 88.47 57.81
N ALA A 46 10.85 87.84 57.92
CA ALA A 46 9.58 88.53 58.06
C ALA A 46 9.53 89.39 59.33
N GLU A 47 9.99 88.85 60.47
CA GLU A 47 10.08 89.57 61.74
C GLU A 47 11.03 90.78 61.64
N ASN A 48 12.22 90.59 61.06
CA ASN A 48 13.19 91.67 60.84
C ASN A 48 12.64 92.77 59.92
N GLN A 49 11.84 92.40 58.92
CA GLN A 49 11.16 93.35 58.05
C GLN A 49 10.11 94.17 58.82
N GLU A 50 9.29 93.53 59.65
CA GLU A 50 8.30 94.19 60.49
C GLU A 50 8.96 95.14 61.51
N ASN A 51 10.02 94.69 62.18
CA ASN A 51 10.76 95.48 63.16
C ASN A 51 11.41 96.72 62.54
N SER A 52 12.02 96.61 61.36
CA SER A 52 12.56 97.78 60.66
C SER A 52 11.46 98.77 60.23
N GLN A 53 10.26 98.29 59.86
CA GLN A 53 9.13 99.19 59.60
C GLN A 53 8.67 99.93 60.86
N LYS A 54 8.57 99.22 62.00
CA LYS A 54 8.22 99.83 63.29
C LYS A 54 9.25 100.86 63.74
N ASN A 55 10.54 100.53 63.65
CA ASN A 55 11.63 101.43 64.04
C ASN A 55 11.69 102.67 63.14
N ARG A 56 11.49 102.50 61.82
CA ARG A 56 11.40 103.63 60.88
C ARG A 56 10.29 104.61 61.25
N ARG A 57 9.11 104.11 61.64
CA ARG A 57 7.99 104.95 62.11
C ARG A 57 8.35 105.70 63.38
N LYS A 58 8.91 105.01 64.38
CA LYS A 58 9.38 105.62 65.64
C LYS A 58 10.41 106.73 65.41
N LEU A 59 11.41 106.48 64.55
CA LEU A 59 12.42 107.49 64.20
C LEU A 59 11.81 108.73 63.54
N ALA A 60 10.84 108.55 62.65
CA ALA A 60 10.14 109.67 62.02
C ALA A 60 9.38 110.52 63.05
N GLU A 61 8.75 109.89 64.04
CA GLU A 61 8.06 110.56 65.15
C GLU A 61 9.05 111.30 66.06
N SER A 62 10.10 110.63 66.55
CA SER A 62 11.13 111.25 67.39
C SER A 62 11.85 112.42 66.69
N THR A 63 12.07 112.33 65.37
CA THR A 63 12.64 113.42 64.57
C THR A 63 11.68 114.61 64.46
N ARG A 64 10.38 114.34 64.30
CA ARG A 64 9.34 115.38 64.28
C ARG A 64 9.25 116.08 65.63
N ASP A 65 9.31 115.34 66.74
CA ASP A 65 9.18 115.87 68.08
C ASP A 65 10.42 116.67 68.48
N PHE A 66 11.62 116.20 68.10
CA PHE A 66 12.86 116.97 68.21
C PHE A 66 12.80 118.32 67.49
N LYS A 67 12.21 118.38 66.29
CA LYS A 67 12.04 119.65 65.54
C LYS A 67 11.17 120.66 66.29
N LYS A 68 10.15 120.18 67.01
CA LYS A 68 9.17 120.99 67.77
C LYS A 68 9.65 121.42 69.16
N ALA A 69 10.64 120.74 69.73
CA ALA A 69 11.16 121.03 71.06
C ALA A 69 11.82 122.41 71.18
N SER A 70 11.83 122.96 72.40
CA SER A 70 12.49 124.23 72.74
C SER A 70 14.02 124.11 72.69
N SER A 71 14.75 125.23 72.72
CA SER A 71 16.23 125.22 72.56
C SER A 71 16.95 124.40 73.64
N ASP A 72 16.43 124.39 74.86
CA ASP A 72 17.02 123.67 76.01
C ASP A 72 16.67 122.17 75.96
N GLU A 73 15.44 121.84 75.55
CA GLU A 73 14.99 120.46 75.36
C GLU A 73 15.63 119.77 74.14
N LYS A 74 15.96 120.52 73.09
CA LYS A 74 16.69 119.99 71.92
C LYS A 74 18.04 119.42 72.31
N LEU A 75 18.80 120.09 73.17
CA LEU A 75 20.09 119.56 73.64
C LEU A 75 19.90 118.22 74.39
N ASN A 76 18.82 118.08 75.16
CA ASN A 76 18.50 116.84 75.88
C ASN A 76 18.06 115.70 74.95
N LEU A 77 17.24 115.99 73.93
CA LEU A 77 16.72 114.98 72.99
C LEU A 77 17.73 114.55 71.90
N PHE A 78 18.70 115.42 71.56
CA PHE A 78 19.64 115.19 70.47
C PHE A 78 20.42 113.88 70.63
N ASN A 79 20.99 113.63 71.81
CA ASN A 79 21.77 112.43 72.09
C ASN A 79 20.93 111.15 71.95
N SER A 80 19.66 111.21 72.39
CA SER A 80 18.73 110.07 72.29
C SER A 80 18.33 109.78 70.84
N LEU A 81 18.10 110.83 70.04
CA LEU A 81 17.73 110.71 68.63
C LEU A 81 18.90 110.20 67.78
N LEU A 82 20.11 110.72 68.01
CA LEU A 82 21.32 110.26 67.33
C LEU A 82 21.57 108.78 67.61
N LYS A 83 21.42 108.35 68.87
CA LYS A 83 21.55 106.95 69.27
C LYS A 83 20.49 106.06 68.59
N ALA A 84 19.25 106.52 68.49
CA ALA A 84 18.19 105.77 67.80
C ALA A 84 18.47 105.62 66.29
N TYR A 85 19.02 106.65 65.64
CA TYR A 85 19.43 106.57 64.22
C TYR A 85 20.60 105.60 64.03
N GLN A 86 21.60 105.65 64.91
CA GLN A 86 22.72 104.72 64.89
C GLN A 86 22.24 103.27 65.07
N GLU A 87 21.34 103.04 66.03
CA GLU A 87 20.77 101.72 66.29
C GLU A 87 19.98 101.17 65.10
N GLU A 88 19.19 101.99 64.39
CA GLU A 88 18.49 101.52 63.18
C GLU A 88 19.45 101.23 62.02
N VAL A 89 20.50 102.03 61.83
CA VAL A 89 21.54 101.74 60.81
C VAL A 89 22.24 100.42 61.12
N ASP A 90 22.56 100.16 62.38
CA ASP A 90 23.14 98.89 62.82
C ASP A 90 22.16 97.72 62.62
N ASN A 91 20.87 97.92 62.91
CA ASN A 91 19.82 96.90 62.72
C ASN A 91 19.57 96.60 61.24
N LEU A 92 19.59 97.61 60.37
CA LEU A 92 19.51 97.44 58.92
C LEU A 92 20.70 96.66 58.38
N THR A 93 21.91 96.95 58.89
CA THR A 93 23.13 96.22 58.53
C THR A 93 23.06 94.76 58.99
N LYS A 94 22.58 94.50 60.22
CA LYS A 94 22.36 93.14 60.73
C LYS A 94 21.35 92.37 59.90
N ARG A 95 20.23 93.00 59.53
CA ARG A 95 19.20 92.40 58.68
C ARG A 95 19.74 92.06 57.29
N ALA A 96 20.50 92.97 56.66
CA ALA A 96 21.10 92.73 55.36
C ALA A 96 22.04 91.52 55.42
N LYS A 97 22.96 91.50 56.38
CA LYS A 97 23.88 90.37 56.60
C LYS A 97 23.14 89.07 56.87
N PHE A 98 22.04 89.09 57.64
CA PHE A 98 21.25 87.90 57.90
C PHE A 98 20.62 87.33 56.62
N GLY A 99 19.99 88.18 55.80
CA GLY A 99 19.39 87.76 54.53
C GLY A 99 20.43 87.25 53.52
N GLU A 100 21.58 87.94 53.41
CA GLU A 100 22.70 87.52 52.56
C GLU A 100 23.27 86.17 52.99
N ASN A 101 23.49 85.97 54.30
CA ASN A 101 23.98 84.70 54.82
C ASN A 101 22.98 83.56 54.62
N ALA A 102 21.68 83.79 54.82
CA ALA A 102 20.64 82.81 54.57
C ALA A 102 20.60 82.38 53.09
N PHE A 103 20.69 83.35 52.18
CA PHE A 103 20.73 83.09 50.74
C PHE A 103 22.01 82.33 50.31
N LEU A 104 23.18 82.77 50.77
CA LEU A 104 24.45 82.13 50.40
C LEU A 104 24.56 80.70 50.93
N ASN A 105 24.02 80.43 52.12
CA ASN A 105 23.98 79.09 52.70
C ASN A 105 23.23 78.10 51.80
N ILE A 106 22.02 78.46 51.33
CA ILE A 106 21.26 77.57 50.44
C ILE A 106 21.88 77.48 49.03
N TYR A 107 22.40 78.59 48.52
CA TYR A 107 23.04 78.64 47.21
C TYR A 107 24.25 77.70 47.14
N GLN A 108 25.13 77.72 48.15
CA GLN A 108 26.31 76.85 48.20
C GLN A 108 25.91 75.37 48.20
N LYS A 109 24.96 74.98 49.05
CA LYS A 109 24.52 73.58 49.13
C LYS A 109 23.85 73.09 47.86
N LEU A 110 23.06 73.94 47.19
CA LEU A 110 22.43 73.59 45.92
C LEU A 110 23.42 73.58 44.75
N TYR A 111 24.45 74.43 44.79
CA TYR A 111 25.50 74.46 43.76
C TYR A 111 26.37 73.21 43.80
N GLU A 112 26.61 72.64 44.98
CA GLU A 112 27.33 71.38 45.17
C GLU A 112 26.49 70.13 44.87
N ALA A 113 25.17 70.29 44.67
CA ALA A 113 24.28 69.17 44.41
C ALA A 113 24.55 68.54 43.03
N PRO A 114 24.78 67.21 42.97
CA PRO A 114 24.89 66.51 41.70
C PRO A 114 23.55 66.53 40.96
N ASP A 115 23.61 66.72 39.65
CA ASP A 115 22.44 66.68 38.78
C ASP A 115 21.76 65.29 38.86
N PRO A 116 20.48 65.19 39.29
CA PRO A 116 19.78 63.92 39.38
C PRO A 116 19.30 63.38 38.02
N TYR A 117 19.22 64.21 36.98
CA TYR A 117 18.62 63.80 35.69
C TYR A 117 19.34 62.63 35.02
N PRO A 118 20.69 62.61 34.90
CA PRO A 118 21.40 61.49 34.27
C PRO A 118 21.19 60.15 34.99
N ALA A 119 21.09 60.16 36.33
CA ALA A 119 20.81 58.98 37.11
C ALA A 119 19.39 58.45 36.87
N LEU A 120 18.40 59.34 36.85
CA LEU A 120 17.00 58.98 36.61
C LEU A 120 16.77 58.49 35.17
N ALA A 121 17.40 59.13 34.18
CA ALA A 121 17.34 58.71 32.79
C ALA A 121 17.94 57.30 32.61
N SER A 122 19.08 57.03 33.26
CA SER A 122 19.70 55.70 33.24
C SER A 122 18.82 54.63 33.91
N ILE A 123 18.12 54.96 35.00
CA ILE A 123 17.17 54.02 35.64
C ILE A 123 16.01 53.72 34.70
N ALA A 124 15.41 54.75 34.09
CA ALA A 124 14.29 54.57 33.16
C ALA A 124 14.67 53.70 31.94
N GLU A 125 15.88 53.88 31.39
CA GLU A 125 16.40 53.04 30.32
C GLU A 125 16.66 51.60 30.77
N GLN A 126 17.22 51.41 31.97
CA GLN A 126 17.44 50.08 32.56
C GLN A 126 16.12 49.35 32.85
N ASP A 127 15.08 50.05 33.33
CA ASP A 127 13.75 49.49 33.58
C ASP A 127 13.08 49.02 32.28
N LEU A 128 13.19 49.80 31.21
CA LEU A 128 12.73 49.40 29.88
C LEU A 128 13.46 48.15 29.40
N LYS A 129 14.80 48.14 29.50
CA LYS A 129 15.62 46.99 29.10
C LYS A 129 15.29 45.74 29.92
N MET A 130 15.04 45.90 31.22
CA MET A 130 14.66 44.82 32.12
C MET A 130 13.31 44.22 31.72
N SER A 131 12.32 45.06 31.42
CA SER A 131 10.99 44.64 30.95
C SER A 131 11.07 43.86 29.62
N GLU A 132 11.88 44.32 28.67
CA GLU A 132 12.13 43.60 27.41
C GLU A 132 12.75 42.22 27.65
N LEU A 133 13.81 42.16 28.47
CA LEU A 133 14.49 40.91 28.79
C LEU A 133 13.58 39.94 29.55
N GLU A 134 12.72 40.43 30.45
CA GLU A 134 11.72 39.60 31.12
C GLU A 134 10.70 39.01 30.14
N SER A 135 10.23 39.81 29.18
CA SER A 135 9.31 39.37 28.13
C SER A 135 9.95 38.29 27.26
N GLU A 136 11.19 38.50 26.81
CA GLU A 136 11.96 37.54 26.04
C GLU A 136 12.22 36.25 26.82
N ASN A 137 12.56 36.36 28.11
CA ASN A 137 12.76 35.20 28.99
C ASN A 137 11.47 34.38 29.17
N ARG A 138 10.31 35.05 29.28
CA ARG A 138 9.00 34.38 29.32
C ARG A 138 8.71 33.65 28.01
N LYS A 139 8.98 34.27 26.86
CA LYS A 139 8.82 33.63 25.54
C LYS A 139 9.70 32.40 25.39
N MET A 140 11.00 32.52 25.69
CA MET A 140 11.94 31.40 25.64
C MET A 140 11.54 30.25 26.58
N LYS A 141 10.99 30.55 27.76
CA LYS A 141 10.47 29.51 28.67
C LYS A 141 9.26 28.77 28.09
N LEU A 142 8.36 29.47 27.40
CA LEU A 142 7.22 28.85 26.73
C LEU A 142 7.69 27.94 25.59
N GLU A 143 8.56 28.43 24.71
CA GLU A 143 9.14 27.65 23.60
C GLU A 143 9.87 26.39 24.12
N LEU A 144 10.63 26.52 25.21
CA LEU A 144 11.29 25.36 25.82
C LEU A 144 10.30 24.34 26.38
N GLU A 145 9.16 24.78 26.92
CA GLU A 145 8.14 23.87 27.43
C GLU A 145 7.39 23.19 26.28
N GLU A 146 7.10 23.92 25.20
CA GLU A 146 6.55 23.36 23.96
C GLU A 146 7.49 22.27 23.40
N PHE A 147 8.78 22.56 23.22
CA PHE A 147 9.76 21.56 22.76
C PHE A 147 9.87 20.35 23.69
N ARG A 148 9.74 20.54 25.01
CA ARG A 148 9.69 19.42 25.96
C ARG A 148 8.46 18.56 25.73
N THR A 149 7.28 19.16 25.58
CA THR A 149 6.05 18.40 25.31
C THR A 149 6.14 17.65 23.99
N GLU A 150 6.65 18.28 22.93
CA GLU A 150 6.89 17.64 21.64
C GLU A 150 7.88 16.47 21.76
N ALA A 151 8.98 16.64 22.50
CA ALA A 151 9.93 15.56 22.73
C ALA A 151 9.30 14.37 23.46
N THR A 152 8.44 14.61 24.46
CA THR A 152 7.70 13.51 25.12
C THR A 152 6.73 12.82 24.17
N HIS A 153 6.04 13.58 23.31
CA HIS A 153 5.13 13.04 22.31
C HIS A 153 5.87 12.20 21.26
N LEU A 154 7.00 12.68 20.74
CA LEU A 154 7.88 11.94 19.82
C LEU A 154 8.40 10.65 20.45
N LYS A 155 8.78 10.68 21.73
CA LYS A 155 9.20 9.47 22.46
C LYS A 155 8.07 8.44 22.57
N ASN A 156 6.84 8.89 22.81
CA ASN A 156 5.66 8.02 22.84
C ASN A 156 5.35 7.43 21.46
N GLN A 157 5.44 8.25 20.40
CA GLN A 157 5.29 7.78 19.02
C GLN A 157 6.35 6.74 18.66
N GLN A 158 7.61 6.96 19.04
CA GLN A 158 8.69 5.99 18.82
C GLN A 158 8.42 4.65 19.52
N ALA A 159 7.83 4.67 20.72
CA ALA A 159 7.43 3.46 21.43
C ALA A 159 6.27 2.72 20.75
N THR A 160 5.38 3.43 20.07
CA THR A 160 4.31 2.83 19.25
C THR A 160 4.86 2.24 17.95
N ILE A 161 5.75 2.96 17.26
CA ILE A 161 6.42 2.47 16.04
C ILE A 161 7.16 1.16 16.33
N ARG A 162 7.97 1.10 17.40
CA ARG A 162 8.66 -0.14 17.80
C ARG A 162 7.71 -1.31 18.06
N ARG A 163 6.54 -1.06 18.65
CA ARG A 163 5.52 -2.10 18.88
C ARG A 163 4.88 -2.58 17.57
N LEU A 164 4.66 -1.68 16.62
CA LEU A 164 4.12 -2.02 15.31
C LEU A 164 5.16 -2.77 14.45
N GLU A 165 6.42 -2.36 14.48
CA GLU A 165 7.53 -3.06 13.80
C GLU A 165 7.69 -4.48 14.34
N GLU A 166 7.68 -4.67 15.66
CA GLU A 166 7.76 -5.99 16.28
C GLU A 166 6.55 -6.86 15.91
N ARG A 167 5.34 -6.29 15.91
CA ARG A 167 4.14 -7.02 15.45
C ARG A 167 4.24 -7.42 13.99
N ASN A 168 4.76 -6.55 13.13
CA ASN A 168 4.92 -6.85 11.71
C ASN A 168 5.93 -7.97 11.50
N ARG A 169 7.09 -7.90 12.19
CA ARG A 169 8.09 -8.96 12.18
C ARG A 169 7.53 -10.31 12.64
N GLN A 170 6.69 -10.31 13.67
CA GLN A 170 6.02 -11.53 14.14
C GLN A 170 5.05 -12.10 13.10
N LEU A 171 4.28 -11.25 12.42
CA LEU A 171 3.38 -11.67 11.34
C LEU A 171 4.16 -12.21 10.12
N GLU A 172 5.27 -11.58 9.75
CA GLU A 172 6.18 -12.07 8.71
C GLU A 172 6.74 -13.45 9.06
N GLN A 173 7.24 -13.64 10.29
CA GLN A 173 7.72 -14.93 10.76
C GLN A 173 6.64 -16.02 10.75
N GLN A 174 5.43 -15.69 11.21
CA GLN A 174 4.29 -16.63 11.17
C GLN A 174 3.91 -16.99 9.73
N MET A 175 3.98 -16.05 8.80
CA MET A 175 3.70 -16.31 7.39
C MET A 175 4.78 -17.18 6.76
N GLU A 176 6.05 -16.91 7.03
CA GLU A 176 7.16 -17.76 6.59
C GLU A 176 7.05 -19.18 7.13
N GLU A 177 6.68 -19.34 8.41
CA GLU A 177 6.51 -20.66 9.03
C GLU A 177 5.34 -21.42 8.39
N LYS A 178 4.19 -20.77 8.17
CA LYS A 178 3.06 -21.37 7.44
C LYS A 178 3.44 -21.75 6.00
N VAL A 179 4.21 -20.91 5.30
CA VAL A 179 4.68 -21.22 3.95
C VAL A 179 5.63 -22.42 3.98
N ARG A 180 6.57 -22.47 4.93
CA ARG A 180 7.45 -23.63 5.12
C ARG A 180 6.66 -24.91 5.38
N GLU A 181 5.67 -24.86 6.28
CA GLU A 181 4.81 -26.00 6.59
C GLU A 181 4.02 -26.49 5.37
N ILE A 182 3.40 -25.58 4.60
CA ILE A 182 2.66 -25.92 3.39
C ILE A 182 3.57 -26.56 2.33
N VAL A 183 4.77 -25.99 2.13
CA VAL A 183 5.76 -26.53 1.19
C VAL A 183 6.20 -27.93 1.62
N GLU A 184 6.46 -28.13 2.92
CA GLU A 184 6.86 -29.43 3.44
C GLU A 184 5.75 -30.49 3.27
N ILE A 185 4.49 -30.14 3.59
CA ILE A 185 3.33 -31.01 3.37
C ILE A 185 3.21 -31.35 1.88
N LYS A 186 3.33 -30.37 0.98
CA LYS A 186 3.22 -30.59 -0.46
C LYS A 186 4.35 -31.47 -0.99
N GLN A 187 5.57 -31.28 -0.48
CA GLN A 187 6.73 -32.09 -0.85
C GLN A 187 6.58 -33.54 -0.37
N ARG A 188 6.08 -33.78 0.84
CA ARG A 188 5.74 -35.13 1.32
C ARG A 188 4.65 -35.77 0.47
N SER A 189 3.56 -35.04 0.19
CA SER A 189 2.46 -35.53 -0.65
C SER A 189 2.92 -35.89 -2.06
N LEU A 190 3.77 -35.06 -2.68
CA LEU A 190 4.33 -35.36 -4.00
C LEU A 190 5.27 -36.57 -3.96
N ALA A 191 6.08 -36.72 -2.90
CA ALA A 191 6.92 -37.88 -2.72
C ALA A 191 6.10 -39.17 -2.57
N GLU A 192 5.00 -39.13 -1.80
CA GLU A 192 4.07 -40.25 -1.66
C GLU A 192 3.36 -40.61 -2.98
N GLU A 193 2.93 -39.62 -3.77
CA GLU A 193 2.33 -39.84 -5.08
C GLU A 193 3.34 -40.44 -6.07
N ASN A 194 4.57 -39.92 -6.10
CA ASN A 194 5.65 -40.47 -6.92
C ASN A 194 6.01 -41.90 -6.50
N GLN A 195 6.00 -42.21 -5.20
CA GLN A 195 6.24 -43.57 -4.72
C GLN A 195 5.13 -44.52 -5.17
N LYS A 196 3.85 -44.14 -5.02
CA LYS A 196 2.69 -44.94 -5.46
C LYS A 196 2.71 -45.18 -6.97
N THR A 197 2.98 -44.14 -7.76
CA THR A 197 3.06 -44.29 -9.23
C THR A 197 4.20 -45.21 -9.63
N LEU A 198 5.35 -45.13 -8.96
CA LEU A 198 6.49 -46.02 -9.19
C LEU A 198 6.17 -47.48 -8.81
N GLU A 199 5.42 -47.71 -7.73
CA GLU A 199 4.93 -49.04 -7.35
C GLU A 199 3.98 -49.62 -8.40
N VAL A 200 2.99 -48.85 -8.86
CA VAL A 200 2.07 -49.27 -9.93
C VAL A 200 2.81 -49.58 -11.24
N LEU A 201 3.81 -48.76 -11.59
CA LEU A 201 4.63 -49.01 -12.77
C LEU A 201 5.45 -50.29 -12.63
N LYS A 202 6.00 -50.58 -11.45
CA LYS A 202 6.71 -51.84 -11.17
C LYS A 202 5.79 -53.05 -11.25
N GLU A 203 4.59 -52.98 -10.68
CA GLU A 203 3.60 -54.07 -10.76
C GLU A 203 3.19 -54.32 -12.21
N ARG A 204 2.95 -53.26 -12.99
CA ARG A 204 2.67 -53.37 -14.42
C ARG A 204 3.85 -53.97 -15.20
N GLU A 205 5.08 -53.56 -14.89
CA GLU A 205 6.27 -54.12 -15.52
C GLU A 205 6.37 -55.63 -15.24
N LEU A 206 6.17 -56.06 -13.99
CA LEU A 206 6.16 -57.47 -13.61
C LEU A 206 5.08 -58.26 -14.37
N LEU A 207 3.86 -57.72 -14.47
CA LEU A 207 2.77 -58.35 -15.22
C LEU A 207 3.12 -58.49 -16.72
N LEU A 208 3.68 -57.44 -17.33
CA LEU A 208 4.10 -57.47 -18.74
C LEU A 208 5.26 -58.45 -18.95
N GLN A 209 6.21 -58.53 -18.03
CA GLN A 209 7.28 -59.53 -18.06
C GLN A 209 6.71 -60.95 -17.98
N ASP A 210 5.70 -61.17 -17.14
CA ASP A 210 5.05 -62.48 -17.03
C ASP A 210 4.24 -62.85 -18.28
N GLN A 211 3.48 -61.91 -18.85
CA GLN A 211 2.78 -62.12 -20.13
C GLN A 211 3.76 -62.42 -21.27
N LEU A 212 4.89 -61.69 -21.33
CA LEU A 212 5.94 -61.94 -22.30
C LEU A 212 6.57 -63.33 -22.12
N ARG A 213 6.77 -63.77 -20.88
CA ARG A 213 7.25 -65.12 -20.57
C ARG A 213 6.26 -66.19 -21.04
N HIS A 214 4.97 -66.03 -20.73
CA HIS A 214 3.92 -66.95 -21.18
C HIS A 214 3.80 -67.00 -22.71
N ALA A 215 3.85 -65.84 -23.39
CA ALA A 215 3.82 -65.78 -24.85
C ALA A 215 5.05 -66.47 -25.47
N LYS A 216 6.24 -66.26 -24.91
CA LYS A 216 7.46 -66.96 -25.33
C LYS A 216 7.36 -68.47 -25.14
N GLU A 217 6.86 -68.93 -23.99
CA GLU A 217 6.67 -70.36 -23.72
C GLU A 217 5.64 -70.99 -24.67
N SER A 218 4.54 -70.28 -24.95
CA SER A 218 3.55 -70.70 -25.95
C SER A 218 4.16 -70.82 -27.35
N VAL A 219 4.97 -69.85 -27.78
CA VAL A 219 5.68 -69.92 -29.06
C VAL A 219 6.65 -71.10 -29.10
N ILE A 220 7.42 -71.34 -28.03
CA ILE A 220 8.32 -72.51 -27.94
C ILE A 220 7.52 -73.82 -28.02
N ASN A 221 6.37 -73.91 -27.34
CA ASN A 221 5.51 -75.09 -27.42
C ASN A 221 4.93 -75.29 -28.82
N MET A 222 4.49 -74.21 -29.48
CA MET A 222 4.03 -74.26 -30.88
C MET A 222 5.14 -74.66 -31.84
N GLN A 223 6.38 -74.17 -31.63
CA GLN A 223 7.55 -74.59 -32.41
C GLN A 223 7.83 -76.08 -32.22
N LYS A 224 7.86 -76.58 -30.99
CA LYS A 224 8.01 -78.02 -30.71
C LYS A 224 6.90 -78.87 -31.34
N LEU A 225 5.65 -78.41 -31.27
CA LEU A 225 4.52 -79.10 -31.88
C LEU A 225 4.62 -79.09 -33.41
N HIS A 226 5.08 -77.99 -34.00
CA HIS A 226 5.33 -77.87 -35.42
C HIS A 226 6.47 -78.78 -35.88
N GLU A 227 7.60 -78.81 -35.17
CA GLU A 227 8.72 -79.73 -35.42
C GLU A 227 8.26 -81.19 -35.36
N PHE A 228 7.44 -81.53 -34.36
CA PHE A 228 6.86 -82.87 -34.21
C PHE A 228 5.88 -83.23 -35.34
N ALA A 229 5.02 -82.30 -35.75
CA ALA A 229 4.13 -82.52 -36.89
C ALA A 229 4.93 -82.65 -38.20
N GLN A 230 6.00 -81.86 -38.37
CA GLN A 230 6.88 -81.93 -39.52
C GLN A 230 7.64 -83.26 -39.58
N SER A 231 8.13 -83.77 -38.44
CA SER A 231 8.77 -85.09 -38.38
C SER A 231 7.79 -86.21 -38.71
N GLN A 232 6.56 -86.16 -38.20
CA GLN A 232 5.52 -87.15 -38.58
C GLN A 232 5.18 -87.09 -40.07
N LEU A 233 5.04 -85.90 -40.66
CA LEU A 233 4.81 -85.76 -42.09
C LEU A 233 5.97 -86.32 -42.91
N PHE A 234 7.21 -86.14 -42.44
CA PHE A 234 8.39 -86.71 -43.08
C PHE A 234 8.41 -88.24 -42.98
N GLU A 235 8.05 -88.82 -41.83
CA GLU A 235 7.92 -90.26 -41.64
C GLU A 235 6.81 -90.86 -42.52
N LEU A 236 5.61 -90.26 -42.54
CA LEU A 236 4.51 -90.69 -43.42
C LEU A 236 4.87 -90.58 -44.89
N ARG A 237 5.58 -89.52 -45.28
CA ARG A 237 6.09 -89.36 -46.65
C ARG A 237 7.10 -90.46 -46.97
N ALA A 238 8.04 -90.74 -46.07
CA ALA A 238 9.02 -91.81 -46.26
C ALA A 238 8.35 -93.18 -46.36
N GLN A 239 7.35 -93.47 -45.52
CA GLN A 239 6.54 -94.70 -45.60
C GLN A 239 5.75 -94.80 -46.90
N SER A 240 5.16 -93.69 -47.37
CA SER A 240 4.45 -93.66 -48.65
C SER A 240 5.41 -93.82 -49.85
N GLU A 241 6.60 -93.21 -49.80
CA GLU A 241 7.66 -93.40 -50.79
C GLU A 241 8.18 -94.85 -50.78
N GLU A 242 8.30 -95.49 -49.61
CA GLU A 242 8.62 -96.91 -49.47
C GLU A 242 7.50 -97.81 -50.02
N GLU A 243 6.23 -97.54 -49.69
CA GLU A 243 5.08 -98.29 -50.19
C GLU A 243 4.92 -98.14 -51.71
N THR A 244 5.12 -96.94 -52.25
CA THR A 244 5.09 -96.72 -53.70
C THR A 244 6.25 -97.40 -54.41
N ALA A 245 7.45 -97.41 -53.81
CA ALA A 245 8.60 -98.16 -54.33
C ALA A 245 8.34 -99.68 -54.27
N ALA A 246 7.77 -100.19 -53.17
CA ALA A 246 7.38 -101.59 -53.02
C ALA A 246 6.34 -101.99 -54.07
N LYS A 247 5.27 -101.19 -54.23
CA LYS A 247 4.26 -101.38 -55.28
C LYS A 247 4.85 -101.30 -56.69
N GLN A 248 5.79 -100.38 -56.94
CA GLN A 248 6.47 -100.31 -58.23
C GLN A 248 7.31 -101.57 -58.48
N SER A 249 7.99 -102.10 -57.47
CA SER A 249 8.73 -103.36 -57.58
C SER A 249 7.80 -104.54 -57.82
N GLU A 250 6.63 -104.59 -57.18
CA GLU A 250 5.59 -105.58 -57.41
C GLU A 250 5.03 -105.47 -58.83
N VAL A 251 4.72 -104.26 -59.31
CA VAL A 251 4.29 -104.00 -60.69
C VAL A 251 5.35 -104.45 -61.69
N ASN A 252 6.64 -104.19 -61.44
CA ASN A 252 7.71 -104.67 -62.31
C ASN A 252 7.77 -106.21 -62.32
N LEU A 253 7.60 -106.86 -61.17
CA LEU A 253 7.60 -108.32 -61.06
C LEU A 253 6.39 -108.94 -61.76
N LEU A 254 5.21 -108.34 -61.59
CA LEU A 254 4.00 -108.68 -62.33
C LEU A 254 4.15 -108.41 -63.83
N MET A 255 4.84 -107.34 -64.22
CA MET A 255 5.14 -107.04 -65.62
C MET A 255 6.08 -108.09 -66.20
N ASP A 256 7.13 -108.51 -65.48
CA ASP A 256 8.00 -109.63 -65.87
C ASP A 256 7.23 -110.97 -65.95
N GLU A 257 6.26 -111.19 -65.06
CA GLU A 257 5.36 -112.35 -65.12
C GLU A 257 4.40 -112.29 -66.29
N VAL A 258 3.85 -111.11 -66.59
CA VAL A 258 3.01 -110.85 -67.76
C VAL A 258 3.83 -111.01 -69.03
N GLU A 259 5.06 -110.51 -69.10
CA GLU A 259 5.95 -110.71 -70.25
C GLU A 259 6.33 -112.18 -70.42
N ARG A 260 6.61 -112.90 -69.32
CA ARG A 260 6.80 -114.37 -69.36
C ARG A 260 5.53 -115.08 -69.81
N ALA A 261 4.37 -114.69 -69.31
CA ALA A 261 3.08 -115.27 -69.67
C ALA A 261 2.70 -114.92 -71.11
N GLN A 262 3.00 -113.72 -71.60
CA GLN A 262 2.83 -113.28 -72.99
C GLN A 262 3.80 -114.00 -73.91
N THR A 263 5.05 -114.21 -73.50
CA THR A 263 6.00 -115.04 -74.24
C THR A 263 5.47 -116.48 -74.33
N ARG A 264 4.96 -117.02 -73.22
CA ARG A 264 4.31 -118.32 -73.17
C ARG A 264 3.02 -118.37 -73.98
N LEU A 265 2.26 -117.28 -74.00
CA LEU A 265 1.03 -117.15 -74.79
C LEU A 265 1.37 -117.04 -76.26
N LEU A 266 2.43 -116.33 -76.67
CA LEU A 266 2.94 -116.30 -78.04
C LEU A 266 3.47 -117.66 -78.49
N THR A 267 4.10 -118.43 -77.59
CA THR A 267 4.45 -119.83 -77.90
C THR A 267 3.19 -120.69 -78.01
N LEU A 268 2.24 -120.56 -77.09
CA LEU A 268 0.95 -121.23 -77.15
C LEU A 268 0.09 -120.75 -78.31
N GLU A 269 0.28 -119.53 -78.84
CA GLU A 269 -0.42 -118.97 -80.00
C GLU A 269 0.23 -119.43 -81.30
N ARG A 270 1.54 -119.67 -81.30
CA ARG A 270 2.19 -120.43 -82.38
C ARG A 270 1.74 -121.89 -82.38
N GLU A 271 1.65 -122.52 -81.21
CA GLU A 271 1.09 -123.86 -81.03
C GLU A 271 -0.42 -123.89 -81.34
N LYS A 272 -1.17 -122.85 -80.96
CA LYS A 272 -2.57 -122.63 -81.32
C LYS A 272 -2.69 -122.34 -82.80
N GLY A 273 -1.74 -121.67 -83.45
CA GLY A 273 -1.70 -121.51 -84.91
C GLY A 273 -1.49 -122.85 -85.61
N LEU A 274 -0.66 -123.71 -85.02
CA LEU A 274 -0.49 -125.11 -85.45
C LEU A 274 -1.76 -125.95 -85.18
N LEU A 275 -2.47 -125.72 -84.07
CA LEU A 275 -3.71 -126.40 -83.70
C LEU A 275 -4.98 -125.77 -84.32
N TRP A 276 -4.94 -124.51 -84.78
CA TRP A 276 -6.00 -123.79 -85.51
C TRP A 276 -5.99 -124.16 -86.98
N SER A 277 -4.85 -124.60 -87.51
CA SER A 277 -4.84 -125.39 -88.75
C SER A 277 -5.48 -126.77 -88.56
N GLN A 278 -5.70 -127.24 -87.32
CA GLN A 278 -6.37 -128.50 -86.98
C GLN A 278 -7.79 -128.33 -86.42
N LEU A 279 -8.25 -127.11 -86.14
CA LEU A 279 -9.56 -126.82 -85.57
C LEU A 279 -10.33 -125.86 -86.48
N GLN A 280 -10.48 -126.27 -87.73
CA GLN A 280 -11.63 -125.83 -88.53
C GLN A 280 -12.90 -126.41 -87.89
N SER A 281 -13.59 -125.64 -87.03
CA SER A 281 -15.03 -125.82 -86.75
C SER A 281 -15.51 -125.04 -85.51
N ALA A 282 -16.58 -124.26 -85.70
CA ALA A 282 -17.61 -123.86 -84.72
C ALA A 282 -17.40 -122.59 -83.85
N THR A 283 -17.93 -121.49 -84.39
CA THR A 283 -19.01 -120.63 -83.87
C THR A 283 -18.81 -119.73 -82.62
N GLU A 284 -19.44 -118.56 -82.74
CA GLU A 284 -19.42 -117.33 -81.95
C GLU A 284 -20.42 -117.27 -80.75
N GLU A 285 -20.28 -116.18 -79.98
CA GLU A 285 -21.33 -115.28 -79.41
C GLU A 285 -21.73 -115.27 -77.90
N ASN A 286 -21.55 -114.07 -77.30
CA ASN A 286 -22.50 -113.18 -76.60
C ASN A 286 -22.99 -113.39 -75.13
N GLY A 287 -22.91 -112.31 -74.30
CA GLY A 287 -24.10 -111.76 -73.58
C GLY A 287 -24.08 -111.46 -72.05
N ASN A 288 -24.49 -110.22 -71.69
CA ASN A 288 -25.32 -109.74 -70.53
C ASN A 288 -24.73 -109.59 -69.09
N ALA A 289 -25.18 -108.75 -68.10
CA ALA A 289 -26.33 -107.84 -67.81
C ALA A 289 -25.99 -106.95 -66.56
N LYS A 290 -26.29 -105.62 -66.45
CA LYS A 290 -27.43 -104.86 -65.81
C LYS A 290 -27.74 -105.03 -64.29
N SER A 291 -28.00 -103.89 -63.59
CA SER A 291 -29.17 -103.55 -62.68
C SER A 291 -28.82 -102.54 -61.55
N ASP A 292 -29.43 -101.32 -61.56
CA ASP A 292 -30.42 -100.69 -60.62
C ASP A 292 -29.92 -100.32 -59.21
N ASN A 293 -30.01 -99.10 -58.65
CA ASN A 293 -31.04 -98.02 -58.48
C ASN A 293 -31.75 -98.07 -57.10
N LEU A 294 -31.98 -96.86 -56.55
CA LEU A 294 -32.84 -96.42 -55.42
C LEU A 294 -32.15 -96.11 -54.08
N ASP A 295 -31.99 -94.82 -53.74
CA ASP A 295 -32.32 -94.23 -52.42
C ASP A 295 -32.21 -92.68 -52.35
N SER A 296 -33.07 -91.94 -53.08
CA SER A 296 -32.97 -90.46 -53.16
C SER A 296 -34.11 -89.69 -52.47
N SER A 297 -35.13 -90.37 -51.93
CA SER A 297 -36.32 -89.70 -51.37
C SER A 297 -36.25 -89.48 -49.85
N GLN A 298 -35.51 -90.32 -49.12
CA GLN A 298 -35.43 -90.25 -47.65
C GLN A 298 -34.44 -89.19 -47.14
N ILE A 299 -33.42 -88.86 -47.94
CA ILE A 299 -32.38 -87.89 -47.60
C ILE A 299 -32.93 -86.45 -47.65
N LEU A 300 -33.81 -86.15 -48.62
CA LEU A 300 -34.38 -84.81 -48.80
C LEU A 300 -35.33 -84.40 -47.68
N GLU A 301 -36.10 -85.35 -47.14
CA GLU A 301 -37.06 -85.09 -46.05
C GLU A 301 -36.36 -84.84 -44.70
N SER A 302 -35.26 -85.55 -44.44
CA SER A 302 -34.39 -85.30 -43.28
C SER A 302 -33.68 -83.94 -43.35
N SER A 303 -33.27 -83.52 -44.55
CA SER A 303 -32.63 -82.21 -44.78
C SER A 303 -33.61 -81.04 -44.63
N LEU A 304 -34.89 -81.24 -44.95
CA LEU A 304 -35.91 -80.18 -44.85
C LEU A 304 -36.24 -79.87 -43.39
N ASN A 305 -36.48 -80.92 -42.57
CA ASN A 305 -36.73 -80.76 -41.12
C ASN A 305 -35.54 -80.12 -40.38
N ALA A 306 -34.31 -80.42 -40.78
CA ALA A 306 -33.13 -79.77 -40.20
C ALA A 306 -33.07 -78.27 -40.51
N LYS A 307 -33.44 -77.87 -41.73
CA LYS A 307 -33.50 -76.45 -42.12
C LYS A 307 -34.65 -75.71 -41.42
N GLU A 308 -35.78 -76.35 -41.23
CA GLU A 308 -36.94 -75.75 -40.55
C GLU A 308 -36.67 -75.50 -39.06
N LYS A 309 -35.88 -76.37 -38.42
CA LYS A 309 -35.41 -76.18 -37.04
C LYS A 309 -34.39 -75.04 -36.91
N ILE A 310 -33.47 -74.90 -37.88
CA ILE A 310 -32.51 -73.78 -37.89
C ILE A 310 -33.23 -72.44 -38.12
N ILE A 311 -34.28 -72.43 -38.95
CA ILE A 311 -35.09 -71.23 -39.18
C ILE A 311 -35.85 -70.81 -37.91
N SER A 312 -36.37 -71.75 -37.11
CA SER A 312 -37.04 -71.42 -35.85
C SER A 312 -36.06 -70.94 -34.78
N GLU A 313 -34.86 -71.54 -34.69
CA GLU A 313 -33.79 -71.10 -33.79
C GLU A 313 -33.31 -69.67 -34.16
N LEU A 314 -33.07 -69.39 -35.45
CA LEU A 314 -32.70 -68.04 -35.91
C LEU A 314 -33.81 -67.02 -35.67
N ASN A 315 -35.08 -67.37 -35.88
CA ASN A 315 -36.19 -66.46 -35.60
C ASN A 315 -36.34 -66.16 -34.10
N MET A 316 -36.03 -67.12 -33.23
CA MET A 316 -36.05 -66.92 -31.79
C MET A 316 -34.90 -66.00 -31.34
N GLU A 317 -33.71 -66.19 -31.89
CA GLU A 317 -32.54 -65.32 -31.63
C GLU A 317 -32.76 -63.91 -32.18
N LEU A 318 -33.38 -63.77 -33.36
CA LEU A 318 -33.73 -62.48 -33.95
C LEU A 318 -34.77 -61.76 -33.08
N HIS A 319 -35.80 -62.46 -32.58
CA HIS A 319 -36.78 -61.89 -31.66
C HIS A 319 -36.17 -61.50 -30.30
N GLU A 320 -35.23 -62.28 -29.77
CA GLU A 320 -34.51 -61.95 -28.52
C GLU A 320 -33.61 -60.72 -28.69
N MET A 321 -32.91 -60.62 -29.83
CA MET A 321 -32.13 -59.44 -30.20
C MET A 321 -33.01 -58.20 -30.43
N GLU A 322 -34.16 -58.34 -31.08
CA GLU A 322 -35.12 -57.25 -31.24
C GLU A 322 -35.70 -56.78 -29.89
N SER A 323 -36.00 -57.73 -28.99
CA SER A 323 -36.49 -57.43 -27.64
C SER A 323 -35.45 -56.70 -26.79
N THR A 324 -34.19 -57.16 -26.79
CA THR A 324 -33.09 -56.50 -26.06
C THR A 324 -32.81 -55.10 -26.60
N LEU A 325 -32.77 -54.93 -27.92
CA LEU A 325 -32.55 -53.64 -28.57
C LEU A 325 -33.73 -52.68 -28.33
N SER A 326 -34.97 -53.19 -28.30
CA SER A 326 -36.15 -52.41 -27.90
C SER A 326 -36.07 -51.94 -26.45
N ASN A 327 -35.65 -52.81 -25.53
CA ASN A 327 -35.49 -52.48 -24.11
C ASN A 327 -34.38 -51.43 -23.88
N GLU A 328 -33.27 -51.51 -24.61
CA GLU A 328 -32.20 -50.49 -24.54
C GLU A 328 -32.67 -49.15 -25.10
N ARG A 329 -33.39 -49.15 -26.23
CA ARG A 329 -34.00 -47.92 -26.78
C ARG A 329 -34.94 -47.27 -25.77
N GLU A 330 -35.79 -48.05 -25.10
CA GLU A 330 -36.71 -47.53 -24.09
C GLU A 330 -35.97 -46.96 -22.87
N LYS A 331 -34.89 -47.61 -22.41
CA LYS A 331 -34.01 -47.07 -21.35
C LYS A 331 -33.40 -45.72 -21.75
N HIS A 332 -32.84 -45.62 -22.96
CA HIS A 332 -32.26 -44.37 -23.44
C HIS A 332 -33.31 -43.27 -23.63
N ILE A 333 -34.51 -43.61 -24.11
CA ILE A 333 -35.62 -42.65 -24.20
C ILE A 333 -36.00 -42.12 -22.80
N ASN A 334 -36.05 -42.99 -21.79
CA ASN A 334 -36.36 -42.60 -20.42
C ASN A 334 -35.26 -41.75 -19.79
N GLU A 335 -33.99 -42.07 -20.05
CA GLU A 335 -32.84 -41.27 -19.60
C GLU A 335 -32.82 -39.89 -20.27
N MET A 336 -33.08 -39.83 -21.58
CA MET A 336 -33.24 -38.57 -22.32
C MET A 336 -34.38 -37.73 -21.76
N LYS A 337 -35.54 -38.33 -21.46
CA LYS A 337 -36.66 -37.61 -20.81
C LYS A 337 -36.26 -37.06 -19.44
N LYS A 338 -35.53 -37.83 -18.64
CA LYS A 338 -35.07 -37.40 -17.31
C LYS A 338 -34.07 -36.24 -17.40
N LEU A 339 -33.09 -36.34 -18.30
CA LEU A 339 -32.13 -35.27 -18.56
C LEU A 339 -32.82 -34.01 -19.10
N ASN A 340 -33.81 -34.16 -19.97
CA ASN A 340 -34.56 -33.04 -20.51
C ASN A 340 -35.43 -32.35 -19.44
N SER A 341 -36.02 -33.11 -18.50
CA SER A 341 -36.71 -32.54 -17.32
C SER A 341 -35.74 -31.75 -16.45
N LEU A 342 -34.58 -32.33 -16.14
CA LEU A 342 -33.57 -31.68 -15.31
C LEU A 342 -33.03 -30.39 -15.97
N LEU A 343 -32.82 -30.44 -17.29
CA LEU A 343 -32.39 -29.27 -18.06
C LEU A 343 -33.45 -28.17 -18.00
N ASN A 344 -34.73 -28.52 -18.22
CA ASN A 344 -35.83 -27.57 -18.14
C ASN A 344 -35.97 -26.96 -16.74
N GLU A 345 -35.81 -27.75 -15.67
CA GLU A 345 -35.79 -27.25 -14.28
C GLU A 345 -34.63 -26.26 -14.05
N LYS A 346 -33.44 -26.57 -14.58
CA LYS A 346 -32.27 -25.67 -14.49
C LYS A 346 -32.47 -24.40 -15.29
N ASP A 347 -33.05 -24.49 -16.49
CA ASP A 347 -33.36 -23.33 -17.31
C ASP A 347 -34.41 -22.44 -16.64
N THR A 348 -35.45 -23.02 -16.04
CA THR A 348 -36.43 -22.25 -15.24
C THR A 348 -35.78 -21.58 -14.03
N ALA A 349 -34.90 -22.28 -13.30
CA ALA A 349 -34.20 -21.70 -12.16
C ALA A 349 -33.24 -20.57 -12.58
N VAL A 350 -32.58 -20.70 -13.73
CA VAL A 350 -31.74 -19.63 -14.29
C VAL A 350 -32.58 -18.44 -14.71
N GLU A 351 -33.74 -18.66 -15.32
CA GLU A 351 -34.64 -17.59 -15.73
C GLU A 351 -35.24 -16.86 -14.51
N ASP A 352 -35.57 -17.60 -13.44
CA ASP A 352 -36.01 -17.02 -12.17
C ASP A 352 -34.90 -16.22 -11.50
N LEU A 353 -33.67 -16.73 -11.44
CA LEU A 353 -32.51 -15.97 -10.95
C LEU A 353 -32.21 -14.72 -11.80
N ARG A 354 -32.43 -14.79 -13.12
CA ARG A 354 -32.31 -13.64 -14.02
C ARG A 354 -33.39 -12.60 -13.76
N LYS A 355 -34.63 -13.03 -13.52
CA LYS A 355 -35.73 -12.14 -13.11
C LYS A 355 -35.45 -11.51 -11.75
N GLU A 356 -35.03 -12.28 -10.75
CA GLU A 356 -34.63 -11.74 -9.44
C GLU A 356 -33.49 -10.73 -9.56
N LEU A 357 -32.54 -10.95 -10.46
CA LEU A 357 -31.46 -10.01 -10.73
C LEU A 357 -31.95 -8.73 -11.43
N GLN A 358 -32.94 -8.83 -12.31
CA GLN A 358 -33.57 -7.67 -12.98
C GLN A 358 -34.54 -6.89 -12.07
N GLU A 359 -35.22 -7.56 -11.16
CA GLU A 359 -36.15 -6.97 -10.19
C GLU A 359 -35.41 -6.22 -9.06
N ARG A 360 -34.10 -6.41 -8.93
CA ARG A 360 -33.25 -5.57 -8.08
C ARG A 360 -32.97 -4.22 -8.75
N PRO A 361 -33.56 -3.10 -8.29
CA PRO A 361 -33.30 -1.80 -8.87
C PRO A 361 -31.93 -1.30 -8.40
N THR A 362 -31.03 -1.03 -9.34
CA THR A 362 -29.86 -0.18 -9.08
C THR A 362 -30.34 1.24 -8.82
N THR A 363 -30.41 1.68 -7.55
CA THR A 363 -30.08 3.06 -7.13
C THR A 363 -30.15 3.25 -5.59
N LYS A 364 -29.05 3.77 -5.04
CA LYS A 364 -28.87 4.69 -3.88
C LYS A 364 -29.52 4.36 -2.51
N LEU A 365 -28.64 4.24 -1.51
CA LEU A 365 -28.72 4.72 -0.11
C LEU A 365 -30.11 4.72 0.57
N ALA A 366 -30.30 3.87 1.58
CA ALA A 366 -30.56 4.24 2.98
C ALA A 366 -31.25 3.10 3.76
N VAL A 367 -30.66 2.80 4.92
CA VAL A 367 -31.32 2.57 6.22
C VAL A 367 -32.61 1.73 6.24
N GLY A 368 -32.56 0.66 7.03
CA GLY A 368 -33.69 0.31 7.87
C GLY A 368 -34.10 -1.15 7.77
N TYR A 369 -33.69 -1.90 8.80
CA TYR A 369 -34.36 -3.08 9.32
C TYR A 369 -35.88 -3.10 9.04
N ASN A 370 -36.38 -4.23 8.52
CA ASN A 370 -37.36 -5.07 9.22
C ASN A 370 -37.86 -6.24 8.35
N SER A 371 -38.01 -7.39 9.01
CA SER A 371 -38.89 -8.54 8.70
C SER A 371 -38.65 -9.22 7.34
N ILE A 372 -38.35 -10.51 7.30
CA ILE A 372 -39.26 -11.57 7.74
C ILE A 372 -38.45 -12.77 8.28
N GLU A 373 -38.86 -13.19 9.48
CA GLU A 373 -38.55 -14.48 10.11
C GLU A 373 -39.16 -15.65 9.32
N ALA A 374 -38.45 -16.77 9.42
CA ALA A 374 -38.98 -18.14 9.53
C ALA A 374 -39.94 -18.64 8.43
N GLU A 375 -39.47 -19.61 7.66
CA GLU A 375 -39.90 -21.01 7.75
C GLU A 375 -39.11 -21.88 6.76
N ASP A 376 -38.97 -23.16 7.08
CA ASP A 376 -38.38 -24.24 6.28
C ASP A 376 -36.86 -24.36 6.14
N TRP A 377 -36.19 -24.80 7.22
CA TRP A 377 -34.98 -25.64 7.09
C TRP A 377 -34.96 -26.84 8.07
N GLU A 378 -36.12 -27.42 8.41
CA GLU A 378 -36.20 -28.75 9.06
C GLU A 378 -36.30 -29.87 8.01
N LEU A 379 -35.44 -29.92 6.98
CA LEU A 379 -35.41 -31.10 6.09
C LEU A 379 -34.13 -31.25 5.25
N ALA A 380 -32.97 -31.20 5.88
CA ALA A 380 -31.75 -31.79 5.29
C ALA A 380 -30.76 -32.24 6.36
N THR A 381 -30.90 -33.51 6.74
CA THR A 381 -30.01 -34.32 7.56
C THR A 381 -28.54 -34.29 7.09
N SER A 382 -27.68 -33.57 7.81
CA SER A 382 -26.44 -34.08 8.43
C SER A 382 -25.80 -32.95 9.29
N GLY A 383 -25.92 -33.07 10.62
CA GLY A 383 -25.59 -31.99 11.56
C GLY A 383 -24.11 -31.55 11.60
N GLU A 384 -23.19 -32.35 11.05
CA GLU A 384 -21.76 -32.01 11.02
C GLU A 384 -21.37 -31.18 9.78
N GLU A 385 -21.98 -31.44 8.61
CA GLU A 385 -21.68 -30.69 7.39
C GLU A 385 -22.39 -29.34 7.35
N MET A 386 -23.62 -29.27 7.90
CA MET A 386 -24.38 -28.03 8.00
C MET A 386 -23.72 -27.04 8.99
N SER A 387 -23.25 -27.51 10.14
CA SER A 387 -22.51 -26.68 11.11
C SER A 387 -21.19 -26.15 10.53
N LYS A 388 -20.49 -26.97 9.73
CA LYS A 388 -19.26 -26.55 9.06
C LYS A 388 -19.53 -25.53 7.97
N LEU A 389 -20.57 -25.71 7.15
CA LEU A 389 -20.96 -24.77 6.10
C LEU A 389 -21.44 -23.44 6.70
N GLU A 390 -22.23 -23.50 7.77
CA GLU A 390 -22.70 -22.34 8.51
C GLU A 390 -21.54 -21.56 9.16
N SER A 391 -20.57 -22.27 9.74
CA SER A 391 -19.34 -21.63 10.27
C SER A 391 -18.53 -20.93 9.18
N LEU A 392 -18.43 -21.53 8.00
CA LEU A 392 -17.64 -21.02 6.87
C LEU A 392 -18.33 -19.83 6.20
N LEU A 393 -19.67 -19.84 6.17
CA LEU A 393 -20.49 -18.71 5.76
C LEU A 393 -20.41 -17.56 6.76
N LEU A 394 -20.45 -17.83 8.06
CA LEU A 394 -20.24 -16.82 9.10
C LEU A 394 -18.85 -16.19 9.05
N ASP A 395 -17.80 -16.98 8.85
CA ASP A 395 -16.44 -16.46 8.69
C ASP A 395 -16.26 -15.66 7.40
N LYS A 396 -16.85 -16.10 6.29
CA LYS A 396 -16.89 -15.30 5.06
C LYS A 396 -17.66 -14.00 5.25
N ASN A 397 -18.79 -14.04 5.95
CA ASN A 397 -19.60 -12.85 6.22
C ASN A 397 -18.82 -11.86 7.11
N ARG A 398 -18.22 -12.33 8.21
CA ARG A 398 -17.33 -11.51 9.06
C ARG A 398 -16.15 -10.95 8.29
N LYS A 399 -15.54 -11.73 7.39
CA LYS A 399 -14.43 -11.27 6.54
C LYS A 399 -14.90 -10.21 5.54
N MET A 400 -16.06 -10.41 4.91
CA MET A 400 -16.66 -9.42 4.02
C MET A 400 -17.03 -8.14 4.76
N GLU A 401 -17.60 -8.23 5.97
CA GLU A 401 -17.88 -7.08 6.83
C GLU A 401 -16.60 -6.34 7.22
N HIS A 402 -15.53 -7.08 7.51
CA HIS A 402 -14.23 -6.49 7.80
C HIS A 402 -13.62 -5.80 6.58
N GLU A 403 -13.68 -6.40 5.40
CA GLU A 403 -13.23 -5.80 4.14
C GLU A 403 -14.06 -4.55 3.81
N LEU A 404 -15.37 -4.59 4.02
CA LEU A 404 -16.29 -3.47 3.78
C LEU A 404 -16.00 -2.31 4.75
N THR A 405 -15.74 -2.60 6.04
CA THR A 405 -15.34 -1.57 7.00
C THR A 405 -13.96 -0.98 6.69
N GLN A 406 -12.97 -1.81 6.31
CA GLN A 406 -11.67 -1.30 5.85
C GLN A 406 -11.79 -0.42 4.60
N LEU A 407 -12.59 -0.83 3.61
CA LEU A 407 -12.82 -0.03 2.40
C LEU A 407 -13.53 1.28 2.73
N LYS A 408 -14.48 1.29 3.67
CA LYS A 408 -15.12 2.53 4.16
C LYS A 408 -14.12 3.47 4.83
N VAL A 409 -13.22 2.96 5.66
CA VAL A 409 -12.17 3.77 6.29
C VAL A 409 -11.24 4.35 5.23
N LYS A 410 -10.73 3.53 4.29
CA LYS A 410 -9.90 4.01 3.18
C LYS A 410 -10.61 5.06 2.33
N LEU A 411 -11.92 4.89 2.08
CA LEU A 411 -12.72 5.88 1.35
C LEU A 411 -12.79 7.20 2.13
N SER A 412 -13.02 7.17 3.44
CA SER A 412 -13.04 8.37 4.29
C SER A 412 -11.68 9.07 4.35
N GLU A 413 -10.58 8.32 4.44
CA GLU A 413 -9.22 8.87 4.39
C GLU A 413 -8.95 9.54 3.05
N LYS A 414 -9.26 8.87 1.93
CA LYS A 414 -9.11 9.45 0.58
C LYS A 414 -10.00 10.68 0.39
N ALA A 415 -11.22 10.68 0.91
CA ALA A 415 -12.09 11.85 0.87
C ALA A 415 -11.52 13.03 1.70
N SER A 416 -10.94 12.76 2.87
CA SER A 416 -10.28 13.79 3.68
C SER A 416 -9.05 14.38 2.97
N LEU A 417 -8.24 13.53 2.33
CA LEU A 417 -7.08 13.97 1.56
C LEU A 417 -7.51 14.80 0.35
N LEU A 418 -8.56 14.39 -0.36
CA LEU A 418 -9.14 15.17 -1.46
C LEU A 418 -9.56 16.57 -0.97
N ALA A 419 -10.31 16.66 0.13
CA ALA A 419 -10.75 17.94 0.69
C ALA A 419 -9.57 18.85 1.08
N THR A 420 -8.50 18.29 1.66
CA THR A 420 -7.30 19.06 2.00
C THR A 420 -6.55 19.55 0.76
N ALA A 421 -6.50 18.74 -0.30
CA ALA A 421 -5.87 19.11 -1.57
C ALA A 421 -6.67 20.20 -2.28
N GLU A 422 -8.01 20.09 -2.31
CA GLU A 422 -8.92 21.11 -2.84
C GLU A 422 -8.77 22.44 -2.09
N ALA A 423 -8.71 22.41 -0.76
CA ALA A 423 -8.46 23.61 0.04
C ALA A 423 -7.12 24.28 -0.29
N LYS A 424 -6.07 23.48 -0.52
CA LYS A 424 -4.74 24.00 -0.91
C LYS A 424 -4.74 24.59 -2.32
N VAL A 425 -5.51 24.00 -3.25
CA VAL A 425 -5.70 24.56 -4.60
C VAL A 425 -6.40 25.91 -4.53
N GLU A 426 -7.42 26.04 -3.69
CA GLU A 426 -8.13 27.31 -3.49
C GLU A 426 -7.19 28.38 -2.88
N GLU A 427 -6.40 28.02 -1.87
CA GLU A 427 -5.40 28.93 -1.29
C GLU A 427 -4.37 29.41 -2.33
N LEU A 428 -3.86 28.50 -3.16
CA LEU A 428 -2.93 28.85 -4.23
C LEU A 428 -3.59 29.72 -5.30
N ASN A 429 -4.84 29.48 -5.66
CA ASN A 429 -5.61 30.33 -6.57
C ASN A 429 -5.78 31.75 -6.02
N ILE A 430 -6.07 31.90 -4.73
CA ILE A 430 -6.14 33.21 -4.08
C ILE A 430 -4.79 33.92 -4.17
N LYS A 431 -3.68 33.25 -3.84
CA LYS A 431 -2.33 33.84 -3.94
C LYS A 431 -1.97 34.23 -5.38
N VAL A 432 -2.31 33.42 -6.37
CA VAL A 432 -2.11 33.75 -7.79
C VAL A 432 -2.91 34.99 -8.17
N ASN A 433 -4.15 35.12 -7.72
CA ASN A 433 -4.99 36.28 -8.00
C ASN A 433 -4.45 37.56 -7.30
N GLU A 434 -3.95 37.44 -6.07
CA GLU A 434 -3.28 38.54 -5.36
C GLU A 434 -2.01 39.00 -6.09
N GLN A 435 -1.18 38.05 -6.54
CA GLN A 435 0.01 38.32 -7.33
C GLN A 435 -0.36 38.98 -8.66
N GLN A 436 -1.39 38.49 -9.37
CA GLN A 436 -1.86 39.09 -10.60
C GLN A 436 -2.30 40.54 -10.38
N LYS A 437 -3.07 40.81 -9.31
CA LYS A 437 -3.47 42.18 -8.96
C LYS A 437 -2.29 43.08 -8.62
N LEU A 438 -1.28 42.56 -7.93
CA LEU A 438 -0.07 43.30 -7.62
C LEU A 438 0.71 43.63 -8.90
N ILE A 439 0.86 42.66 -9.80
CA ILE A 439 1.50 42.85 -11.11
C ILE A 439 0.76 43.93 -11.89
N THR A 440 -0.58 43.86 -12.00
CA THR A 440 -1.36 44.88 -12.70
C THR A 440 -1.20 46.27 -12.07
N LYS A 441 -1.13 46.38 -10.74
CA LYS A 441 -0.82 47.67 -10.08
C LYS A 441 0.59 48.18 -10.40
N LEU A 442 1.58 47.29 -10.39
CA LEU A 442 2.96 47.65 -10.74
C LEU A 442 3.06 48.07 -12.22
N GLU A 443 2.37 47.38 -13.11
CA GLU A 443 2.25 47.74 -14.53
C GLU A 443 1.58 49.12 -14.70
N ASP A 444 0.47 49.37 -13.98
CA ASP A 444 -0.21 50.68 -13.98
C ASP A 444 0.68 51.80 -13.42
N ASP A 445 1.46 51.52 -12.36
CA ASP A 445 2.37 52.50 -11.75
C ASP A 445 3.59 52.77 -12.64
N ILE A 446 4.09 51.76 -13.36
CA ILE A 446 5.10 51.93 -14.41
C ILE A 446 4.53 52.78 -15.55
N LEU A 447 3.31 52.51 -16.01
CA LEU A 447 2.64 53.30 -17.05
C LEU A 447 2.41 54.76 -16.63
N LYS A 448 2.06 55.01 -15.35
CA LYS A 448 1.94 56.36 -14.77
C LYS A 448 3.30 57.06 -14.62
N GLY A 449 4.35 56.30 -14.28
CA GLY A 449 5.73 56.79 -14.24
C GLY A 449 6.21 57.23 -15.63
N TYR A 450 5.91 56.45 -16.67
CA TYR A 450 6.27 56.76 -18.07
C TYR A 450 5.47 57.93 -18.68
N SER A 451 4.23 58.14 -18.23
CA SER A 451 3.44 59.33 -18.64
C SER A 451 3.84 60.62 -17.92
N SER A 452 4.68 60.55 -16.88
CA SER A 452 5.24 61.72 -16.19
C SER A 452 6.64 62.12 -16.68
N THR A 453 7.24 61.39 -17.62
CA THR A 453 8.58 61.68 -18.19
C THR A 453 8.56 62.54 -19.46
N ASP A 454 7.54 63.39 -19.66
CA ASP A 454 7.56 64.39 -20.75
C ASP A 454 8.27 65.71 -20.38
N HIS A 455 8.88 65.79 -19.20
CA HIS A 455 9.79 66.88 -18.86
C HIS A 455 11.13 66.38 -18.33
N LYS A 456 12.11 66.43 -19.24
CA LYS A 456 13.58 66.41 -19.09
C LYS A 456 14.26 65.12 -19.55
N SER A 457 14.39 65.05 -20.87
CA SER A 457 15.62 64.66 -21.54
C SER A 457 16.79 65.55 -21.06
N ALA A 458 17.50 65.15 -20.01
CA ALA A 458 18.90 65.52 -19.76
C ALA A 458 19.44 64.77 -18.54
N ILE A 459 20.60 64.14 -18.72
CA ILE A 459 21.54 63.65 -17.70
C ILE A 459 21.26 62.21 -17.21
N LEU A 460 21.85 61.25 -17.93
CA LEU A 460 22.46 60.09 -17.30
C LEU A 460 23.51 60.57 -16.27
N PRO A 461 23.56 59.92 -15.10
CA PRO A 461 24.81 59.27 -14.74
C PRO A 461 24.58 57.86 -14.17
N ASP A 462 25.20 56.92 -14.86
CA ASP A 462 25.87 55.71 -14.38
C ASP A 462 25.99 55.58 -12.85
N TRP A 463 25.31 54.57 -12.29
CA TRP A 463 25.63 53.97 -11.00
C TRP A 463 25.70 52.45 -11.20
N ASP A 464 26.91 51.94 -11.04
CA ASP A 464 27.34 50.55 -10.99
C ASP A 464 26.30 49.61 -10.35
N LEU A 465 25.92 48.57 -11.10
CA LEU A 465 25.43 47.32 -10.53
C LEU A 465 26.27 46.17 -11.10
N GLN A 466 27.15 45.67 -10.24
CA GLN A 466 27.84 44.40 -10.39
C GLN A 466 26.84 43.25 -10.55
N ASP A 467 27.15 42.39 -11.52
CA ASP A 467 26.75 41.00 -11.69
C ASP A 467 25.80 40.38 -10.66
N VAL A 468 24.54 40.17 -11.05
CA VAL A 468 23.85 38.89 -10.83
C VAL A 468 23.07 38.53 -12.08
N SER A 469 23.53 37.48 -12.73
CA SER A 469 22.97 36.77 -13.87
C SER A 469 21.49 36.38 -13.67
N THR A 470 20.56 37.25 -14.07
CA THR A 470 19.13 36.91 -14.14
C THR A 470 18.70 36.36 -15.50
N SER A 471 19.62 36.29 -16.47
CA SER A 471 19.32 35.73 -17.80
C SER A 471 19.40 34.21 -17.85
N GLU A 472 20.23 33.56 -17.02
CA GLU A 472 20.34 32.08 -16.99
C GLU A 472 19.17 31.41 -16.26
N ALA A 473 18.55 32.05 -15.26
CA ALA A 473 17.45 31.44 -14.51
C ALA A 473 16.16 31.29 -15.34
N SER A 474 15.92 32.22 -16.27
CA SER A 474 14.75 32.19 -17.17
C SER A 474 14.88 31.10 -18.24
N GLU A 475 16.08 30.93 -18.82
CA GLU A 475 16.35 29.84 -19.76
C GLU A 475 16.36 28.46 -19.10
N VAL A 476 16.87 28.35 -17.86
CA VAL A 476 16.87 27.10 -17.09
C VAL A 476 15.46 26.68 -16.68
N LEU A 477 14.58 27.61 -16.28
CA LEU A 477 13.18 27.30 -15.94
C LEU A 477 12.34 26.93 -17.17
N SER A 478 12.59 27.58 -18.31
CA SER A 478 11.99 27.23 -19.60
C SER A 478 12.47 25.85 -20.08
N SER A 479 13.78 25.58 -19.97
CA SER A 479 14.40 24.30 -20.32
C SER A 479 13.93 23.15 -19.41
N LEU A 480 13.85 23.35 -18.08
CA LEU A 480 13.31 22.35 -17.16
C LEU A 480 11.83 22.08 -17.40
N SER A 481 11.03 23.11 -17.66
CA SER A 481 9.61 22.94 -17.98
C SER A 481 9.43 22.17 -19.29
N PHE A 482 10.24 22.46 -20.31
CA PHE A 482 10.22 21.74 -21.58
C PHE A 482 10.70 20.29 -21.44
N THR A 483 11.71 20.04 -20.60
CA THR A 483 12.24 18.69 -20.33
C THR A 483 11.25 17.84 -19.54
N ILE A 484 10.58 18.41 -18.53
CA ILE A 484 9.53 17.72 -17.77
C ILE A 484 8.31 17.43 -18.66
N LEU A 485 7.91 18.38 -19.52
CA LEU A 485 6.82 18.14 -20.47
C LEU A 485 7.20 17.07 -21.50
N PHE A 486 8.44 17.08 -21.99
CA PHE A 486 8.94 16.11 -22.95
C PHE A 486 9.04 14.71 -22.33
N ASP A 487 9.52 14.58 -21.10
CA ASP A 487 9.57 13.30 -20.38
C ASP A 487 8.18 12.77 -20.01
N PHE A 488 7.22 13.66 -19.68
CA PHE A 488 5.83 13.27 -19.45
C PHE A 488 5.14 12.76 -20.72
N VAL A 489 5.39 13.41 -21.86
CA VAL A 489 4.87 12.98 -23.17
C VAL A 489 5.55 11.70 -23.65
N LYS A 490 6.86 11.55 -23.43
CA LYS A 490 7.62 10.35 -23.82
C LYS A 490 7.25 9.14 -22.96
N ASN A 491 7.04 9.31 -21.67
CA ASN A 491 6.55 8.22 -20.79
C ASN A 491 5.13 7.81 -21.14
N ASN A 492 4.22 8.76 -21.44
CA ASN A 492 2.88 8.40 -21.91
C ASN A 492 2.92 7.67 -23.26
N LEU A 493 3.74 8.12 -24.22
CA LEU A 493 3.90 7.44 -25.52
C LEU A 493 4.53 6.04 -25.39
N LEU A 494 5.44 5.82 -24.44
CA LEU A 494 6.01 4.51 -24.13
C LEU A 494 4.97 3.59 -23.48
N GLN A 495 4.13 4.12 -22.59
CA GLN A 495 3.06 3.36 -21.93
C GLN A 495 1.97 2.95 -22.95
N THR A 496 1.63 3.83 -23.90
CA THR A 496 0.71 3.50 -25.00
C THR A 496 1.32 2.50 -25.99
N ARG A 497 2.64 2.57 -26.25
CA ARG A 497 3.34 1.56 -27.07
C ARG A 497 3.38 0.19 -26.42
N VAL A 498 3.60 0.10 -25.11
CA VAL A 498 3.58 -1.16 -24.37
C VAL A 498 2.19 -1.80 -24.38
N ILE A 499 1.12 -1.00 -24.28
CA ILE A 499 -0.26 -1.47 -24.38
C ILE A 499 -0.56 -1.99 -25.79
N ILE A 500 -0.13 -1.29 -26.85
CA ILE A 500 -0.33 -1.73 -28.25
C ILE A 500 0.47 -3.00 -28.55
N THR A 501 1.72 -3.13 -28.09
CA THR A 501 2.50 -4.38 -28.28
C THR A 501 1.97 -5.57 -27.46
N SER A 502 1.18 -5.33 -26.40
CA SER A 502 0.53 -6.41 -25.63
C SER A 502 -0.77 -6.90 -26.26
N MET A 503 -1.37 -6.13 -27.18
CA MET A 503 -2.58 -6.54 -27.93
C MET A 503 -2.25 -7.31 -29.22
N ASP A 504 -1.00 -7.31 -29.69
CA ASP A 504 -0.55 -8.13 -30.83
C ASP A 504 -0.15 -9.57 -30.44
N TRP A 505 -0.39 -9.98 -29.18
CA TRP A 505 -0.11 -11.33 -28.65
C TRP A 505 -1.29 -11.98 -27.93
N PHE A 506 -2.53 -11.67 -28.37
CA PHE A 506 -3.74 -12.40 -28.02
C PHE A 506 -4.56 -12.78 -29.25
#